data_AF-A0A545SG57-F1
#
_entry.id   AF-A0A545SG57-F1
#
_cell.length_a   1.000
_cell.length_b   1.000
_cell.length_c   1.000
_cell.angle_alpha   90.00
_cell.angle_beta   90.00
_cell.angle_gamma   90.00
#
_symmetry.space_group_name_H-M   'P 1'
#
loop_
_entity.id
_entity.type
_entity.pdbx_description
1 polymer ?
#
loop_
_entity_poly.entity_id
_entity_poly.type
_entity_poly.pdbx_seq_one_letter_code
_entity_poly.pdbx_strand_id
1 'polypeptide(L)'
;MKSHIPHGIVVDKQTGEATPASEHVVELVIEGLQKDAAAKPLTKRVTEIKAELKDLAAPGTVITVDGIVEAPVTLRQQVVVVDDAALKAALGKRFADLVDVKVDYQPTEKLIAMAADADDPLAQKIRACLEVKESVSIVFRDIAPKAKRGKAA
;
A
#
# COMPACT_ATOMS: atom_id res chain seq x y z
N MET A 1 -38.92 13.41 -5.69
CA MET A 1 -38.04 13.67 -6.86
C MET A 1 -37.26 12.39 -7.11
N LYS A 2 -37.40 11.75 -8.27
CA LYS A 2 -36.69 10.48 -8.55
C LYS A 2 -35.20 10.83 -8.69
N SER A 3 -34.40 10.46 -7.70
CA SER A 3 -32.94 10.54 -7.78
C SER A 3 -32.50 9.64 -8.94
N HIS A 4 -31.93 10.22 -10.00
CA HIS A 4 -31.37 9.42 -11.08
C HIS A 4 -30.04 8.86 -10.58
N ILE A 5 -30.08 7.65 -10.03
CA ILE A 5 -28.87 6.94 -9.64
C ILE A 5 -28.12 6.60 -10.95
N PRO A 6 -26.84 6.98 -11.06
CA PRO A 6 -26.05 6.66 -12.25
C PRO A 6 -26.07 5.15 -12.53
N HIS A 7 -26.09 4.74 -13.79
CA HIS A 7 -25.91 3.32 -14.10
C HIS A 7 -24.44 2.93 -13.97
N GLY A 8 -24.17 1.83 -13.28
CA GLY A 8 -22.85 1.21 -13.21
C GLY A 8 -22.85 -0.16 -13.88
N ILE A 9 -21.67 -0.61 -14.28
CA ILE A 9 -21.43 -1.99 -14.74
C ILE A 9 -20.30 -2.59 -13.94
N VAL A 10 -20.39 -3.90 -13.67
CA VAL A 10 -19.28 -4.71 -13.17
C VAL A 10 -18.78 -5.52 -14.35
N VAL A 11 -17.48 -5.41 -14.62
CA VAL A 11 -16.82 -6.15 -15.69
C VAL A 11 -15.90 -7.19 -15.08
N ASP A 12 -16.16 -8.45 -15.36
CA ASP A 12 -15.22 -9.53 -15.08
C ASP A 12 -14.02 -9.37 -16.04
N LYS A 13 -12.81 -9.20 -15.48
CA LYS A 13 -11.61 -8.98 -16.29
C LYS A 13 -11.07 -10.24 -16.95
N GLN A 14 -11.46 -11.43 -16.49
CA GLN A 14 -11.02 -12.71 -17.04
C GLN A 14 -11.92 -13.11 -18.22
N THR A 15 -13.24 -12.97 -18.08
CA THR A 15 -14.20 -13.36 -19.11
C THR A 15 -14.60 -12.20 -20.04
N GLY A 16 -14.40 -10.96 -19.61
CA GLY A 16 -14.88 -9.76 -20.31
C GLY A 16 -16.39 -9.53 -20.18
N GLU A 17 -17.09 -10.36 -19.41
CA GLU A 17 -18.53 -10.25 -19.21
C GLU A 17 -18.87 -8.98 -18.42
N ALA A 18 -19.79 -8.19 -18.96
CA ALA A 18 -20.29 -6.98 -18.33
C ALA A 18 -21.70 -7.22 -17.80
N THR A 19 -21.86 -7.10 -16.48
CA THR A 19 -23.16 -7.20 -15.82
C THR A 19 -23.56 -5.84 -15.26
N PRO A 20 -24.85 -5.47 -15.27
CA PRO A 20 -25.31 -4.27 -14.58
C PRO A 20 -24.95 -4.32 -13.10
N ALA A 21 -24.32 -3.26 -12.60
CA ALA A 21 -24.05 -3.14 -11.17
C ALA A 21 -25.36 -2.95 -10.41
N SER A 22 -25.46 -3.55 -9.22
CA SER A 22 -26.58 -3.27 -8.33
C SER A 22 -26.54 -1.82 -7.85
N GLU A 23 -27.72 -1.29 -7.51
CA GLU A 23 -27.89 0.07 -6.99
C GLU A 23 -26.93 0.33 -5.80
N HIS A 24 -26.86 -0.61 -4.87
CA HIS A 24 -25.98 -0.51 -3.71
C HIS A 24 -24.49 -0.42 -4.07
N VAL A 25 -24.03 -1.19 -5.09
CA VAL A 25 -22.64 -1.12 -5.55
C VAL A 25 -22.32 0.25 -6.13
N VAL A 26 -23.24 0.81 -6.93
CA VAL A 26 -23.08 2.16 -7.48
C VAL A 26 -22.99 3.20 -6.37
N GLU A 27 -23.89 3.14 -5.38
CA GLU A 27 -23.90 4.06 -4.24
C GLU A 27 -22.58 4.03 -3.48
N LEU A 28 -22.07 2.84 -3.14
CA LEU A 28 -20.81 2.68 -2.43
C LEU A 28 -19.61 3.18 -3.24
N VAL A 29 -19.59 2.98 -4.56
CA VAL A 29 -18.50 3.48 -5.41
C VAL A 29 -18.51 5.00 -5.48
N ILE A 30 -19.68 5.63 -5.59
CA ILE A 30 -19.82 7.09 -5.62
C ILE A 30 -19.44 7.69 -4.27
N GLU A 31 -19.98 7.15 -3.17
CA GLU A 31 -19.66 7.61 -1.82
C GLU A 31 -18.16 7.44 -1.53
N GLY A 32 -17.60 6.28 -1.88
CA GLY A 32 -16.17 5.98 -1.70
C GLY A 32 -15.28 6.97 -2.46
N LEU A 33 -15.60 7.27 -3.72
CA LEU A 33 -14.88 8.27 -4.53
C LEU A 33 -14.94 9.67 -3.88
N GLN A 34 -16.11 10.09 -3.41
CA GLN A 34 -16.30 11.39 -2.77
C GLN A 34 -15.49 11.50 -1.46
N LYS A 35 -15.55 10.47 -0.61
CA LYS A 35 -14.78 10.44 0.64
C LYS A 35 -13.28 10.37 0.41
N ASP A 36 -12.82 9.58 -0.57
CA ASP A 36 -11.41 9.50 -0.93
C ASP A 36 -10.88 10.85 -1.46
N ALA A 37 -11.66 11.53 -2.31
CA ALA A 37 -11.33 12.86 -2.80
C ALA A 37 -11.26 13.90 -1.66
N ALA A 38 -12.17 13.85 -0.68
CA ALA A 38 -12.17 14.73 0.49
C ALA A 38 -11.04 14.40 1.48
N ALA A 39 -10.70 13.13 1.65
CA ALA A 39 -9.66 12.68 2.58
C ALA A 39 -8.25 13.03 2.10
N LYS A 40 -7.96 12.91 0.79
CA LYS A 40 -6.64 13.21 0.20
C LYS A 40 -6.03 14.55 0.64
N PRO A 41 -6.70 15.72 0.51
CA PRO A 41 -6.14 16.99 0.95
C PRO A 41 -6.00 17.08 2.47
N LEU A 42 -6.92 16.49 3.24
CA LEU A 42 -6.84 16.47 4.71
C LEU A 42 -5.64 15.63 5.19
N THR A 43 -5.45 14.43 4.64
CA THR A 43 -4.31 13.56 4.93
C THR A 43 -3.00 14.25 4.56
N LYS A 44 -2.97 14.95 3.42
CA LYS A 44 -1.80 15.77 3.03
C LYS A 44 -1.53 16.86 4.07
N ARG A 45 -2.55 17.62 4.48
CA ARG A 45 -2.39 18.70 5.48
C ARG A 45 -1.97 18.17 6.84
N VAL A 46 -2.51 17.04 7.30
CA VAL A 46 -2.08 16.37 8.54
C VAL A 46 -0.61 15.96 8.44
N THR A 47 -0.17 15.48 7.28
CA THR A 47 1.23 15.11 7.05
C THR A 47 2.16 16.33 7.10
N GLU A 48 1.75 17.45 6.51
CA GLU A 48 2.45 18.73 6.57
C GLU A 48 2.54 19.25 8.01
N ILE A 49 1.42 19.26 8.76
CA ILE A 49 1.41 19.66 10.17
C ILE A 49 2.33 18.77 11.01
N LYS A 50 2.33 17.45 10.79
CA LYS A 50 3.25 16.54 11.48
C LYS A 50 4.72 16.83 11.13
N ALA A 51 5.02 17.32 9.93
CA ALA A 51 6.37 17.76 9.58
C ALA A 51 6.74 19.05 10.31
N GLU A 52 5.86 20.06 10.28
CA GLU A 52 6.05 21.31 11.04
C GLU A 52 6.26 21.04 12.55
N LEU A 53 5.46 20.15 13.15
CA LEU A 53 5.60 19.78 14.56
C LEU A 53 6.91 19.06 14.87
N LYS A 54 7.47 18.29 13.94
CA LYS A 54 8.79 17.66 14.11
C LYS A 54 9.92 18.67 14.18
N ASP A 55 9.80 19.79 13.47
CA ASP A 55 10.79 20.86 13.47
C ASP A 55 10.71 21.71 14.75
N LEU A 56 9.54 21.74 15.41
CA LEU A 56 9.27 22.56 16.58
C LEU A 56 9.47 21.82 17.92
N ALA A 57 9.35 20.49 17.96
CA ALA A 57 9.41 19.71 19.19
C ALA A 57 10.53 18.66 19.15
N ALA A 58 11.28 18.57 20.25
CA ALA A 58 12.36 17.59 20.36
C ALA A 58 11.80 16.15 20.43
N PRO A 59 12.47 15.16 19.81
CA PRO A 59 12.10 13.77 20.00
C PRO A 59 12.18 13.36 21.48
N GLY A 60 11.23 12.54 21.93
CA GLY A 60 11.08 12.13 23.33
C GLY A 60 10.17 13.03 24.17
N THR A 61 9.57 14.07 23.58
CA THR A 61 8.63 14.97 24.26
C THR A 61 7.17 14.62 23.97
N VAL A 62 6.25 15.10 24.79
CA VAL A 62 4.80 15.03 24.56
C VAL A 62 4.27 16.45 24.42
N ILE A 63 3.58 16.73 23.31
CA ILE A 63 2.86 17.99 23.13
C ILE A 63 1.44 17.78 23.66
N THR A 64 1.10 18.48 24.73
CA THR A 64 -0.23 18.41 25.35
C THR A 64 -0.99 19.71 25.10
N VAL A 65 -2.24 19.58 24.65
CA VAL A 65 -3.21 20.66 24.60
C VAL A 65 -4.34 20.30 25.55
N ASP A 66 -4.42 21.03 26.67
CA ASP A 66 -5.32 20.71 27.79
C ASP A 66 -6.77 20.52 27.33
N GLY A 67 -7.34 19.36 27.70
CA GLY A 67 -8.72 19.00 27.38
C GLY A 67 -8.98 18.60 25.91
N ILE A 68 -7.94 18.56 25.06
CA ILE A 68 -8.08 18.26 23.63
C ILE A 68 -7.28 17.02 23.23
N VAL A 69 -5.95 17.04 23.35
CA VAL A 69 -5.09 15.99 22.79
C VAL A 69 -3.70 15.94 23.42
N GLU A 70 -3.14 14.74 23.48
CA GLU A 70 -1.71 14.50 23.68
C GLU A 70 -1.10 13.93 22.39
N ALA A 71 0.02 14.52 21.96
CA ALA A 71 0.75 14.13 20.76
C ALA A 71 2.21 13.81 21.12
N PRO A 72 2.54 12.53 21.42
CA PRO A 72 3.90 12.12 21.73
C PRO A 72 4.79 12.18 20.47
N VAL A 73 5.94 12.85 20.57
CA VAL A 73 6.96 12.92 19.53
C VAL A 73 7.98 11.81 19.78
N THR A 74 7.81 10.68 19.11
CA THR A 74 8.66 9.50 19.33
C THR A 74 9.84 9.49 18.36
N LEU A 75 11.06 9.31 18.87
CA LEU A 75 12.21 8.97 18.05
C LEU A 75 12.21 7.46 17.78
N ARG A 76 12.22 7.08 16.51
CA ARG A 76 12.50 5.69 16.10
C ARG A 76 13.83 5.68 15.35
N GLN A 77 14.83 5.05 15.94
CA GLN A 77 16.08 4.75 15.24
C GLN A 77 15.98 3.35 14.65
N GLN A 78 16.30 3.23 13.38
CA GLN A 78 16.47 1.95 12.70
C GLN A 78 17.91 1.87 12.24
N VAL A 79 18.64 0.88 12.75
CA VAL A 79 19.98 0.56 12.25
C VAL A 79 19.79 -0.43 11.11
N VAL A 80 20.29 -0.07 9.93
CA VAL A 80 20.25 -0.92 8.73
C VAL A 80 21.67 -1.37 8.41
N VAL A 81 21.82 -2.64 8.04
CA VAL A 81 23.09 -3.16 7.52
C VAL A 81 23.23 -2.68 6.08
N VAL A 82 24.21 -1.82 5.84
CA VAL A 82 24.47 -1.26 4.49
C VAL A 82 25.50 -2.07 3.70
N ASP A 83 26.38 -2.79 4.39
CA ASP A 83 27.40 -3.68 3.80
C ASP A 83 27.47 -4.94 4.66
N ASP A 84 26.84 -6.02 4.18
CA ASP A 84 26.79 -7.28 4.92
C ASP A 84 28.15 -8.00 4.91
N ALA A 85 28.92 -7.86 3.84
CA ALA A 85 30.22 -8.50 3.70
C ALA A 85 31.25 -7.90 4.66
N ALA A 86 31.33 -6.57 4.72
CA ALA A 86 32.19 -5.87 5.67
C ALA A 86 31.77 -6.14 7.12
N LEU A 87 30.46 -6.16 7.40
CA LEU A 87 29.96 -6.45 8.75
C LEU A 87 30.25 -7.90 9.18
N LYS A 88 30.11 -8.88 8.27
CA LYS A 88 30.51 -10.27 8.51
C LYS A 88 32.01 -10.39 8.78
N ALA A 89 32.85 -9.69 8.01
CA ALA A 89 34.29 -9.68 8.22
C ALA A 89 34.67 -9.10 9.59
N ALA A 90 33.98 -8.03 10.02
CA ALA A 90 34.23 -7.39 11.31
C ALA A 90 33.75 -8.24 12.51
N LEU A 91 32.56 -8.84 12.43
CA LEU A 91 31.96 -9.60 13.54
C LEU A 91 32.43 -11.06 13.59
N GLY A 92 32.95 -11.60 12.48
CA GLY A 92 33.38 -12.98 12.36
C GLY A 92 32.30 -13.96 12.81
N LYS A 93 32.65 -14.85 13.75
CA LYS A 93 31.73 -15.88 14.27
C LYS A 93 30.53 -15.30 15.04
N ARG A 94 30.61 -14.07 15.55
CA ARG A 94 29.50 -13.43 16.29
C ARG A 94 28.39 -12.90 15.39
N PHE A 95 28.60 -12.83 14.07
CA PHE A 95 27.60 -12.32 13.14
C PHE A 95 26.26 -13.08 13.26
N ALA A 96 26.30 -14.41 13.32
CA ALA A 96 25.11 -15.26 13.39
C ALA A 96 24.36 -15.18 14.73
N ASP A 97 25.00 -14.67 15.79
CA ASP A 97 24.41 -14.47 17.13
C ASP A 97 23.80 -13.06 17.28
N LEU A 98 24.30 -12.09 16.51
CA LEU A 98 23.95 -10.67 16.66
C LEU A 98 23.07 -10.13 15.52
N VAL A 99 22.89 -10.88 14.43
CA VAL A 99 22.17 -10.44 13.25
C VAL A 99 21.15 -11.49 12.82
N ASP A 100 19.87 -11.14 12.92
CA ASP A 100 18.78 -11.91 12.32
C ASP A 100 18.72 -11.66 10.82
N VAL A 101 19.05 -12.69 10.04
CA VAL A 101 18.96 -12.63 8.58
C VAL A 101 17.56 -13.06 8.15
N LYS A 102 16.79 -12.12 7.61
CA LYS A 102 15.54 -12.39 6.91
C LYS A 102 15.78 -12.28 5.41
N VAL A 103 15.54 -13.37 4.69
CA VAL A 103 15.57 -13.40 3.23
C VAL A 103 14.14 -13.44 2.73
N ASP A 104 13.76 -12.43 1.96
CA ASP A 104 12.47 -12.38 1.28
C ASP A 104 12.68 -12.82 -0.17
N TYR A 105 12.03 -13.92 -0.57
CA TYR A 105 12.12 -14.45 -1.92
C TYR A 105 10.91 -13.97 -2.72
N GLN A 106 11.15 -13.19 -3.76
CA GLN A 106 10.13 -12.81 -4.72
C GLN A 106 10.14 -13.79 -5.91
N PRO A 107 9.12 -14.67 -6.04
CA PRO A 107 9.05 -15.59 -7.15
C PRO A 107 8.91 -14.82 -8.47
N THR A 108 9.72 -15.19 -9.45
CA THR A 108 9.64 -14.59 -10.80
C THR A 108 8.44 -15.14 -11.56
N GLU A 109 7.97 -14.41 -12.58
CA GLU A 109 6.90 -14.87 -13.49
C GLU A 109 7.20 -16.25 -14.09
N LYS A 110 8.47 -16.56 -14.40
CA LYS A 110 8.88 -17.86 -14.93
C LYS A 110 8.65 -18.99 -13.93
N LEU A 111 9.00 -18.78 -12.66
CA LEU A 111 8.78 -19.78 -11.61
C LEU A 111 7.28 -20.00 -11.37
N ILE A 112 6.49 -18.93 -11.43
CA ILE A 112 5.02 -19.00 -11.33
C ILE A 112 4.45 -19.79 -12.51
N ALA A 113 4.93 -19.53 -13.73
CA ALA A 113 4.50 -20.25 -14.94
C ALA A 113 4.83 -21.75 -14.87
N MET A 114 6.04 -22.12 -14.45
CA MET A 114 6.42 -23.53 -14.23
C MET A 114 5.58 -24.18 -13.14
N ALA A 115 5.26 -23.45 -12.08
CA ALA A 115 4.34 -23.94 -11.06
C ALA A 115 2.93 -24.12 -11.63
N ALA A 116 2.47 -23.31 -12.58
CA ALA A 116 1.13 -23.39 -13.16
C ALA A 116 1.00 -24.43 -14.29
N ASP A 117 2.09 -24.79 -14.95
CA ASP A 117 2.13 -25.79 -16.02
C ASP A 117 1.83 -27.19 -15.46
N ALA A 118 0.86 -27.90 -16.06
CA ALA A 118 0.50 -29.26 -15.63
C ALA A 118 1.42 -30.33 -16.24
N ASP A 119 2.11 -29.99 -17.34
CA ASP A 119 3.00 -30.89 -18.06
C ASP A 119 4.46 -30.77 -17.58
N ASP A 120 4.78 -29.75 -16.77
CA ASP A 120 6.10 -29.61 -16.16
C ASP A 120 6.29 -30.68 -15.05
N PRO A 121 7.30 -31.57 -15.18
CA PRO A 121 7.54 -32.65 -14.21
C PRO A 121 7.81 -32.17 -12.77
N LEU A 122 8.19 -30.91 -12.59
CA LEU A 122 8.49 -30.29 -11.30
C LEU A 122 7.32 -29.49 -10.73
N ALA A 123 6.26 -29.23 -11.51
CA ALA A 123 5.15 -28.36 -11.11
C ALA A 123 4.57 -28.69 -9.73
N GLN A 124 4.30 -29.97 -9.45
CA GLN A 124 3.73 -30.40 -8.17
C GLN A 124 4.69 -30.08 -6.99
N LYS A 125 6.00 -30.28 -7.19
CA LYS A 125 7.02 -30.01 -6.16
C LYS A 125 7.19 -28.51 -5.94
N ILE A 126 7.14 -27.71 -7.00
CA ILE A 126 7.22 -26.25 -6.91
C ILE A 126 5.99 -25.70 -6.18
N ARG A 127 4.78 -26.13 -6.55
CA ARG A 127 3.53 -25.71 -5.87
C ARG A 127 3.55 -26.01 -4.38
N ALA A 128 4.07 -27.18 -3.98
CA ALA A 128 4.16 -27.56 -2.57
C ALA A 128 5.04 -26.61 -1.72
N CYS A 129 5.92 -25.83 -2.36
CA CYS A 129 6.82 -24.89 -1.70
C CYS A 129 6.35 -23.43 -1.78
N LEU A 130 5.23 -23.14 -2.45
CA LEU A 130 4.71 -21.79 -2.65
C LEU A 130 3.37 -21.63 -1.93
N GLU A 131 3.18 -20.47 -1.31
CA GLU A 131 1.91 -20.08 -0.70
C GLU A 131 1.28 -18.97 -1.57
N VAL A 132 0.06 -19.20 -2.05
CA VAL A 132 -0.70 -18.16 -2.75
C VAL A 132 -1.40 -17.30 -1.69
N LYS A 133 -1.00 -16.03 -1.60
CA LYS A 133 -1.67 -15.03 -0.77
C LYS A 133 -2.47 -14.10 -1.66
N GLU A 134 -3.79 -14.12 -1.49
CA GLU A 134 -4.68 -13.23 -2.23
C GLU A 134 -4.97 -11.98 -1.40
N SER A 135 -4.92 -10.81 -2.05
CA SER A 135 -5.34 -9.54 -1.45
C SER A 135 -6.15 -8.75 -2.46
N VAL A 136 -7.33 -8.29 -2.06
CA VAL A 136 -8.20 -7.45 -2.89
C VAL A 136 -7.95 -5.98 -2.53
N SER A 137 -7.74 -5.14 -3.54
CA SER A 137 -7.61 -3.69 -3.36
C SER A 137 -8.58 -2.93 -4.28
N ILE A 138 -9.17 -1.87 -3.74
CA ILE A 138 -10.07 -0.97 -4.47
C ILE A 138 -9.38 0.39 -4.56
N VAL A 139 -9.28 0.91 -5.78
CA VAL A 139 -8.67 2.22 -6.03
C VAL A 139 -9.67 3.07 -6.80
N PHE A 140 -10.13 4.15 -6.18
CA PHE A 140 -10.99 5.13 -6.84
C PHE A 140 -10.16 6.01 -7.78
N ARG A 141 -10.61 6.11 -9.03
CA ARG A 141 -10.00 6.97 -10.05
C ARG A 141 -11.08 7.82 -10.68
N ASP A 142 -10.81 9.12 -10.77
CA ASP A 142 -11.66 10.01 -11.56
C ASP A 142 -11.40 9.75 -13.05
N ILE A 143 -12.48 9.56 -13.80
CA ILE A 143 -12.47 9.35 -15.25
C ILE A 143 -12.70 10.66 -16.03
N ALA A 144 -12.98 11.77 -15.34
CA ALA A 144 -13.11 13.06 -15.99
C ALA A 144 -11.76 13.49 -16.62
N PRO A 145 -11.77 14.01 -17.87
CA PRO A 145 -10.56 14.52 -18.49
C PRO A 145 -10.01 15.68 -17.64
N LYS A 146 -8.80 15.52 -17.10
CA LYS A 146 -8.10 16.60 -16.39
C LYS A 146 -7.95 17.77 -17.35
N ALA A 147 -8.72 18.84 -17.14
CA ALA A 147 -8.55 20.08 -17.88
C ALA A 147 -7.08 20.53 -17.74
N LYS A 148 -6.38 20.67 -18.88
CA LYS A 148 -5.02 21.21 -18.92
C LYS A 148 -5.06 22.59 -18.26
N ARG A 149 -4.58 22.71 -17.03
CA ARG A 149 -4.34 24.01 -16.39
C ARG A 149 -3.31 24.73 -17.27
N GLY A 150 -3.78 25.74 -18.00
CA GLY A 150 -2.95 26.61 -18.81
C GLY A 150 -1.85 27.22 -17.95
N LYS A 151 -0.62 27.09 -18.44
CA LYS A 151 0.56 27.78 -17.91
C LYS A 151 0.37 29.26 -18.25
N ALA A 152 0.06 30.09 -17.27
CA ALA A 152 0.15 31.54 -17.45
C ALA A 152 1.62 31.89 -17.65
N ALA A 153 1.88 32.58 -18.76
CA ALA A 153 3.17 33.15 -19.13
C ALA A 153 3.51 34.35 -18.25
#